data_AF-A0A438F698-F1
#
_entry.id   AF-A0A438F698-F1
#
_cell.length_a   1.000
_cell.length_b   1.000
_cell.length_c   1.000
_cell.angle_alpha   90.00
_cell.angle_beta   90.00
_cell.angle_gamma   90.00
#
_symmetry.space_group_name_H-M   'P 1'
#
loop_
_entity.id
_entity.type
_entity.pdbx_description
1 polymer ?
#
loop_
_entity_poly.entity_id
_entity_poly.type
_entity_poly.pdbx_seq_one_letter_code
_entity_poly.pdbx_strand_id
1 'polypeptide(L)'
;MPVRIPFQKGPGQKFRQPSGTGIDLGFFELDDLSKPSPGEDVFPLVISAETSLPLHPTDEHSGDPTPHTSPHMQITQAVLEKHNGTLSNSASEGFNDNDSGKECVICMTEPKDTAVLPCRHMCMCSECAKELRLQSNKCPICRQPIEELIEIKIDNDQ
;
A
#
# COMPACT_ATOMS: atom_id res chain seq x y z
N MET A 1 -11.16 11.27 -1.08
CA MET A 1 -11.38 11.04 0.34
C MET A 1 -10.85 9.67 0.70
N PRO A 2 -10.23 9.49 1.88
CA PRO A 2 -10.09 8.16 2.46
C PRO A 2 -11.48 7.52 2.50
N VAL A 3 -11.60 6.31 1.96
CA VAL A 3 -12.87 5.59 1.94
C VAL A 3 -13.16 5.17 3.36
N ARG A 4 -14.06 5.90 4.03
CA ARG A 4 -14.55 5.54 5.36
C ARG A 4 -15.67 4.53 5.20
N ILE A 5 -15.48 3.37 5.81
CA ILE A 5 -16.46 2.28 5.73
C ILE A 5 -17.00 2.09 7.14
N PRO A 6 -18.25 2.49 7.39
CA PRO A 6 -18.83 2.30 8.71
C PRO A 6 -19.08 0.81 8.93
N PHE A 7 -18.56 0.30 10.03
CA PHE A 7 -18.89 -1.03 10.54
C PHE A 7 -19.89 -0.88 11.68
N GLN A 8 -20.92 -1.72 11.68
CA GLN A 8 -21.82 -1.88 12.82
C GLN A 8 -21.08 -2.54 13.98
N LYS A 9 -21.64 -2.52 15.19
CA LYS A 9 -21.07 -3.27 16.31
C LYS A 9 -21.36 -4.77 16.11
N GLY A 10 -20.33 -5.61 15.99
CA GLY A 10 -20.48 -7.07 15.94
C GLY A 10 -19.51 -7.76 14.95
N PRO A 11 -19.31 -9.08 15.09
CA PRO A 11 -18.42 -9.86 14.22
C PRO A 11 -19.06 -10.19 12.86
N GLY A 12 -18.24 -10.65 11.89
CA GLY A 12 -18.73 -11.25 10.64
C GLY A 12 -19.19 -10.26 9.56
N GLN A 13 -18.83 -8.98 9.70
CA GLN A 13 -19.16 -7.96 8.71
C GLN A 13 -18.27 -8.11 7.47
N LYS A 14 -18.90 -8.05 6.30
CA LYS A 14 -18.22 -8.22 5.00
C LYS A 14 -17.79 -6.85 4.47
N PHE A 15 -16.51 -6.73 4.15
CA PHE A 15 -15.97 -5.61 3.38
C PHE A 15 -15.50 -6.10 2.01
N ARG A 16 -15.87 -5.37 0.94
CA ARG A 16 -15.35 -5.57 -0.41
C ARG A 16 -14.78 -4.26 -0.92
N GLN A 17 -13.45 -4.20 -1.04
CA GLN A 17 -12.80 -3.12 -1.76
C GLN A 17 -13.07 -3.28 -3.26
N PRO A 18 -13.60 -2.27 -3.97
CA PRO A 18 -13.75 -2.34 -5.43
C PRO A 18 -12.40 -2.55 -6.13
N SER A 19 -12.40 -3.27 -7.25
CA SER A 19 -11.17 -3.47 -8.04
C SER A 19 -10.61 -2.13 -8.51
N GLY A 20 -9.28 -1.99 -8.50
CA GLY A 20 -8.61 -0.75 -8.89
C GLY A 20 -8.68 0.38 -7.85
N THR A 21 -9.27 0.12 -6.67
CA THR A 21 -9.27 1.08 -5.57
C THR A 21 -8.18 0.79 -4.52
N GLY A 22 -7.22 -0.08 -4.81
CA GLY A 22 -6.04 -0.26 -3.95
C GLY A 22 -5.12 0.96 -4.04
N ILE A 23 -4.36 1.19 -2.98
CA ILE A 23 -3.18 2.06 -3.01
C ILE A 23 -2.00 1.11 -2.88
N ASP A 24 -1.02 1.24 -3.76
CA ASP A 24 0.21 0.47 -3.63
C ASP A 24 1.04 1.04 -2.48
N LEU A 25 1.27 0.22 -1.46
CA LEU A 25 2.02 0.58 -0.26
C LEU A 25 3.43 -0.05 -0.27
N GLY A 26 3.83 -0.73 -1.35
CA GLY A 26 5.19 -1.26 -1.50
C GLY A 26 6.29 -0.19 -1.47
N PHE A 27 5.91 1.10 -1.50
CA PHE A 27 6.81 2.23 -1.30
C PHE A 27 7.23 2.42 0.17
N PHE A 28 6.45 1.92 1.13
CA PHE A 28 6.66 2.11 2.56
C PHE A 28 7.17 0.83 3.22
N GLU A 29 7.99 0.99 4.26
CA GLU A 29 8.32 -0.13 5.13
C GLU A 29 7.10 -0.46 6.01
N LEU A 30 6.84 -1.76 6.21
CA LEU A 30 5.65 -2.22 6.93
C LEU A 30 5.64 -1.73 8.39
N ASP A 31 6.83 -1.62 8.99
CA ASP A 31 7.03 -1.16 10.36
C ASP A 31 6.63 0.31 10.52
N ASP A 32 6.91 1.15 9.53
CA ASP A 32 6.57 2.58 9.53
C ASP A 32 5.07 2.83 9.55
N LEU A 33 4.30 1.99 8.85
CA LEU A 33 2.85 2.11 8.78
C LEU A 33 2.15 1.69 10.10
N SER A 34 2.85 0.98 10.98
CA SER A 34 2.31 0.43 12.23
C SER A 34 2.52 1.33 13.46
N LYS A 35 3.31 2.41 13.32
CA LYS A 35 3.64 3.32 14.42
C LYS A 35 2.42 4.16 14.83
N PRO A 36 2.04 4.20 16.12
CA PRO A 36 0.92 5.03 16.58
C PRO A 36 1.29 6.52 16.52
N SER A 37 0.35 7.37 16.11
CA SER A 37 0.54 8.82 16.10
C SER A 37 0.63 9.38 17.54
N PRO A 38 1.58 10.27 17.85
CA PRO A 38 1.70 10.85 19.18
C PRO A 38 0.44 11.60 19.61
N GLY A 39 -0.19 11.15 20.70
CA GLY A 39 -1.34 11.82 21.30
C GLY A 39 -2.71 11.35 20.81
N GLU A 40 -2.77 10.34 19.94
CA GLU A 40 -4.03 9.69 19.54
C GLU A 40 -4.12 8.28 20.14
N ASP A 41 -5.24 7.93 20.80
CA ASP A 41 -5.55 6.57 21.27
C ASP A 41 -5.96 5.64 20.09
N VAL A 42 -5.35 5.83 18.92
CA VAL A 42 -5.67 5.15 17.67
C VAL A 42 -4.43 4.38 17.21
N PHE A 43 -4.54 3.05 17.19
CA PHE A 43 -3.47 2.17 16.73
C PHE A 43 -3.72 1.80 15.27
N PRO A 44 -2.85 2.21 14.32
CA PRO A 44 -3.01 1.85 12.94
C PRO A 44 -2.84 0.35 12.76
N LEU A 45 -3.83 -0.28 12.15
CA LEU A 45 -3.78 -1.70 11.81
C LEU A 45 -3.38 -1.83 10.34
N VAL A 46 -2.17 -2.35 10.10
CA VAL A 46 -1.67 -2.64 8.76
C VAL A 46 -1.86 -4.13 8.48
N ILE A 47 -2.56 -4.46 7.40
CA ILE A 47 -2.78 -5.84 6.98
C ILE A 47 -2.08 -6.01 5.63
N SER A 48 -0.93 -6.69 5.63
CA SER A 48 -0.29 -7.19 4.42
C SER A 48 -0.77 -8.62 4.13
N ALA A 49 -0.97 -8.92 2.85
CA ALA A 49 -1.31 -10.26 2.40
C ALA A 49 -0.55 -10.52 1.11
N GLU A 50 0.28 -11.56 1.11
CA GLU A 50 1.08 -11.97 -0.03
C GLU A 50 0.51 -13.25 -0.63
N THR A 51 0.52 -13.32 -1.96
CA THR A 51 0.18 -14.55 -2.68
C THR A 51 1.47 -15.19 -3.16
N SER A 52 1.87 -16.29 -2.55
CA SER A 52 2.95 -17.12 -3.10
C SER A 52 2.38 -18.04 -4.18
N LEU A 53 2.99 -18.02 -5.36
CA LEU A 53 2.77 -19.09 -6.34
C LEU A 53 3.41 -20.37 -5.79
N PRO A 54 2.78 -21.55 -5.95
CA PRO A 54 3.49 -22.78 -5.68
C PRO A 54 4.72 -22.82 -6.59
N LEU A 55 5.92 -22.78 -5.98
CA LEU A 55 7.17 -23.08 -6.65
C LEU A 55 7.05 -24.51 -7.19
N HIS A 56 6.78 -24.66 -8.48
CA HIS A 56 6.97 -25.94 -9.13
C HIS A 56 8.47 -26.26 -9.00
N PRO A 57 8.86 -27.42 -8.46
CA PRO A 57 10.23 -27.86 -8.58
C PRO A 57 10.52 -27.93 -10.08
N THR A 58 11.51 -27.16 -10.52
CA THR A 58 12.02 -27.20 -11.89
C THR A 58 12.58 -28.59 -12.12
N ASP A 59 11.77 -29.48 -12.69
CA ASP A 59 12.28 -30.64 -13.39
C ASP A 59 12.38 -30.22 -14.87
N GLU A 60 13.60 -30.13 -15.35
CA GLU A 60 13.92 -29.73 -16.72
C GLU A 60 13.51 -30.84 -17.69
N HIS A 61 12.28 -30.80 -18.21
CA HIS A 61 12.00 -31.45 -19.49
C HIS A 61 10.83 -30.85 -20.29
N SER A 62 11.22 -30.17 -21.38
CA SER A 62 10.56 -29.91 -22.66
C SER A 62 9.07 -30.25 -22.88
N GLY A 63 8.34 -29.24 -23.39
CA GLY A 63 7.22 -29.41 -24.33
C GLY A 63 5.87 -28.85 -23.87
N ASP A 64 5.47 -27.71 -24.45
CA ASP A 64 4.15 -27.03 -24.41
C ASP A 64 2.94 -28.02 -24.44
N PRO A 65 1.80 -27.82 -23.69
CA PRO A 65 0.93 -26.64 -23.75
C PRO A 65 0.47 -26.07 -22.39
N THR A 66 0.17 -24.76 -22.37
CA THR A 66 -0.42 -24.00 -21.26
C THR A 66 -1.58 -24.69 -20.53
N PRO A 67 -1.65 -24.65 -19.18
CA PRO A 67 -2.91 -24.75 -18.46
C PRO A 67 -3.42 -23.35 -18.09
N HIS A 68 -4.55 -22.98 -18.68
CA HIS A 68 -5.44 -21.97 -18.13
C HIS A 68 -5.79 -22.31 -16.68
N THR A 69 -5.23 -21.60 -15.71
CA THR A 69 -5.92 -21.33 -14.45
C THR A 69 -5.69 -19.87 -14.13
N SER A 70 -6.78 -19.12 -13.97
CA SER A 70 -6.71 -17.70 -13.65
C SER A 70 -5.86 -17.49 -12.40
N PRO A 71 -4.98 -16.48 -12.33
CA PRO A 71 -4.25 -16.10 -11.11
C PRO A 71 -5.18 -15.41 -10.11
N HIS A 72 -6.47 -15.75 -10.12
CA HIS A 72 -7.49 -15.25 -9.22
C HIS A 72 -7.34 -15.98 -7.87
N MET A 73 -6.27 -15.67 -7.16
CA MET A 73 -6.19 -15.97 -5.74
C MET A 73 -7.11 -15.00 -5.00
N GLN A 74 -7.94 -15.55 -4.13
CA GLN A 74 -8.84 -14.78 -3.27
C GLN A 74 -8.42 -15.00 -1.83
N ILE A 75 -8.25 -13.90 -1.09
CA ILE A 75 -8.13 -13.95 0.36
C ILE A 75 -9.50 -14.34 0.91
N THR A 76 -9.66 -15.59 1.36
CA THR A 76 -10.96 -16.12 1.82
C THR A 76 -11.21 -15.87 3.30
N GLN A 77 -10.15 -15.71 4.10
CA GLN A 77 -10.23 -15.46 5.53
C GLN A 77 -8.96 -14.78 6.04
N ALA A 78 -9.12 -13.73 6.83
CA ALA A 78 -8.07 -13.14 7.65
C ALA A 78 -8.60 -13.07 9.09
N VAL A 79 -7.89 -13.69 10.03
CA VAL A 79 -8.25 -13.68 11.46
C VAL A 79 -7.23 -12.81 12.18
N LEU A 80 -7.70 -11.76 12.84
CA LEU A 80 -6.88 -10.94 13.70
C LEU A 80 -7.10 -11.38 15.15
N GLU A 81 -6.09 -12.02 15.74
CA GLU A 81 -6.10 -12.39 17.15
C GLU A 81 -5.52 -11.24 17.97
N LYS A 82 -6.32 -10.68 18.88
CA LYS A 82 -5.86 -9.65 19.81
C LYS A 82 -5.07 -10.30 20.94
N HIS A 83 -3.74 -10.26 20.88
CA HIS A 83 -2.92 -10.58 22.05
C HIS A 83 -2.84 -9.36 22.99
N ASN A 84 -3.33 -9.49 24.21
CA ASN A 84 -3.08 -8.51 25.27
C ASN A 84 -1.64 -8.70 25.79
N GLY A 85 -0.66 -7.99 25.22
CA GLY A 85 0.68 -7.84 25.82
C GLY A 85 1.85 -7.94 24.84
N THR A 86 2.65 -6.87 24.79
CA THR A 86 4.04 -6.74 24.32
C THR A 86 4.36 -7.30 22.93
N LEU A 87 4.35 -6.44 21.92
CA LEU A 87 4.92 -6.74 20.60
C LEU A 87 6.44 -6.56 20.65
N SER A 88 7.16 -7.67 20.82
CA SER A 88 8.56 -7.78 20.47
C SER A 88 8.66 -8.43 19.08
N ASN A 89 8.98 -7.66 18.04
CA ASN A 89 9.31 -8.23 16.74
C ASN A 89 10.78 -8.66 16.73
N SER A 90 10.98 -9.96 16.46
CA SER A 90 12.29 -10.58 16.25
C SER A 90 12.65 -10.48 14.76
N ALA A 91 13.90 -10.11 14.48
CA ALA A 91 14.46 -9.71 13.19
C ALA A 91 14.62 -10.83 12.14
N SER A 92 14.67 -10.44 10.86
CA SER A 92 15.56 -10.93 9.77
C SER A 92 14.94 -10.57 8.41
N GLU A 93 15.63 -10.21 7.33
CA GLU A 93 17.02 -9.88 7.01
C GLU A 93 16.98 -8.99 5.74
N GLY A 94 18.03 -8.19 5.53
CA GLY A 94 18.09 -7.11 4.56
C GLY A 94 17.94 -7.51 3.09
N PHE A 95 17.00 -6.85 2.42
CA PHE A 95 17.08 -6.61 0.99
C PHE A 95 17.52 -5.15 0.81
N ASN A 96 18.77 -4.95 0.40
CA ASN A 96 19.23 -3.68 -0.13
C ASN A 96 18.55 -3.45 -1.48
N ASP A 97 17.28 -3.04 -1.45
CA ASP A 97 16.61 -2.53 -2.63
C ASP A 97 17.01 -1.07 -2.77
N ASN A 98 17.90 -0.84 -3.73
CA ASN A 98 18.46 0.45 -4.04
C ASN A 98 17.32 1.45 -4.33
N ASP A 99 17.16 2.40 -3.40
CA ASP A 99 16.28 3.57 -3.20
C ASP A 99 15.57 4.24 -4.41
N SER A 100 15.89 3.85 -5.64
CA SER A 100 15.44 4.38 -6.92
C SER A 100 13.93 4.35 -7.21
N GLY A 101 13.10 3.88 -6.26
CA GLY A 101 11.66 3.74 -6.41
C GLY A 101 10.82 4.57 -5.43
N LYS A 102 11.42 5.24 -4.43
CA LYS A 102 10.67 5.88 -3.33
C LYS A 102 10.54 7.40 -3.47
N GLU A 103 11.33 8.01 -4.34
CA GLU A 103 11.41 9.46 -4.49
C GLU A 103 10.34 10.03 -5.43
N CYS A 104 9.88 11.24 -5.15
CA CYS A 104 8.96 12.01 -5.96
C CYS A 104 9.46 12.13 -7.41
N VAL A 105 8.63 11.77 -8.39
CA VAL A 105 9.02 11.80 -9.83
C VAL A 105 9.19 13.22 -10.39
N ILE A 106 8.86 14.24 -9.61
CA ILE A 106 8.96 15.65 -10.02
C ILE A 106 10.25 16.26 -9.49
N CYS A 107 10.51 16.18 -8.18
CA CYS A 107 11.71 16.76 -7.58
C CYS A 107 12.89 15.78 -7.49
N MET A 108 12.64 14.46 -7.51
CA MET A 108 13.67 13.42 -7.34
C MET A 108 14.50 13.65 -6.06
N THR A 109 13.84 14.02 -4.96
CA THR A 109 14.52 14.37 -3.69
C THR A 109 13.68 13.97 -2.50
N GLU A 110 12.46 14.49 -2.43
CA GLU A 110 11.54 14.17 -1.34
C GLU A 110 10.83 12.83 -1.60
N PRO A 111 10.49 12.06 -0.54
CA PRO A 111 9.78 10.81 -0.69
C PRO A 111 8.37 11.02 -1.26
N LYS A 112 7.84 9.98 -1.90
CA LYS A 112 6.42 9.93 -2.26
C LYS A 112 5.61 9.83 -0.98
N ASP A 113 4.73 10.80 -0.75
CA ASP A 113 3.81 10.83 0.40
C ASP A 113 2.36 11.12 -0.04
N THR A 114 2.13 11.35 -1.33
CA THR A 114 0.85 11.88 -1.81
C THR A 114 0.22 10.99 -2.87
N ALA A 115 -1.01 10.56 -2.60
CA ALA A 115 -1.85 9.82 -3.52
C ALA A 115 -2.83 10.75 -4.26
N VAL A 116 -2.88 10.62 -5.60
CA VAL A 116 -3.78 11.40 -6.46
C VAL A 116 -5.14 10.72 -6.58
N LEU A 117 -6.25 11.43 -6.40
CA LEU A 117 -7.59 10.89 -6.66
C LEU A 117 -8.21 11.48 -7.93
N PRO A 118 -8.99 10.66 -8.68
CA PRO A 118 -9.45 9.31 -8.35
C PRO A 118 -8.51 8.16 -8.73
N CYS A 119 -7.38 8.45 -9.41
CA CYS A 119 -6.54 7.43 -10.05
C CYS A 119 -5.64 6.61 -9.10
N ARG A 120 -5.48 7.07 -7.85
CA ARG A 120 -4.69 6.48 -6.76
C ARG A 120 -3.20 6.33 -7.02
N HIS A 121 -2.66 6.94 -8.08
CA HIS A 121 -1.22 6.95 -8.28
C HIS A 121 -0.52 7.79 -7.20
N MET A 122 0.46 7.16 -6.57
CA MET A 122 1.33 7.76 -5.57
C MET A 122 2.72 7.94 -6.20
N CYS A 123 3.00 9.15 -6.67
CA CYS A 123 4.19 9.42 -7.50
C CYS A 123 4.92 10.70 -7.12
N MET A 124 4.43 11.47 -6.14
CA MET A 124 4.99 12.77 -5.80
C MET A 124 4.94 13.02 -4.29
N CYS A 125 5.79 13.95 -3.84
CA CYS A 125 5.71 14.54 -2.51
C CYS A 125 4.59 15.59 -2.43
N SER A 126 4.20 15.95 -1.22
CA SER A 126 3.06 16.83 -0.93
C SER A 126 3.28 18.25 -1.42
N GLU A 127 4.53 18.74 -1.40
CA GLU A 127 4.89 20.05 -1.95
C GLU A 127 4.72 20.09 -3.48
N CYS A 128 5.29 19.11 -4.18
CA CYS A 128 5.14 18.99 -5.63
C CYS A 128 3.66 18.80 -6.04
N ALA A 129 2.88 18.08 -5.23
CA ALA A 129 1.45 17.88 -5.49
C ALA A 129 0.65 19.17 -5.42
N LYS A 130 0.93 20.03 -4.44
CA LYS A 130 0.29 21.34 -4.27
C LYS A 130 0.59 22.24 -5.47
N GLU A 131 1.84 22.28 -5.91
CA GLU A 131 2.24 23.08 -7.08
C GLU A 131 1.64 22.53 -8.39
N LEU A 132 1.67 21.21 -8.59
CA LEU A 132 1.12 20.58 -9.80
C LEU A 132 -0.39 20.85 -9.96
N ARG A 133 -1.12 20.96 -8.84
CA ARG A 133 -2.54 21.29 -8.80
C ARG A 133 -2.83 22.69 -9.35
N LEU A 134 -1.91 23.64 -9.15
CA LEU A 134 -2.03 25.02 -9.66
C LEU A 134 -1.67 25.13 -11.14
N GLN A 135 -0.74 24.31 -11.62
CA GLN A 135 -0.25 24.40 -13.00
C GLN A 135 -1.10 23.61 -14.00
N SER A 136 -1.19 22.29 -13.82
CA SER A 136 -1.80 21.39 -14.82
C SER A 136 -3.01 20.63 -14.31
N ASN A 137 -3.09 20.44 -12.99
CA ASN A 137 -4.14 19.67 -12.31
C ASN A 137 -4.35 18.25 -12.91
N LYS A 138 -3.27 17.59 -13.36
CA LYS A 138 -3.29 16.24 -13.94
C LYS A 138 -2.25 15.33 -13.30
N CYS A 139 -2.60 14.06 -13.12
CA CYS A 139 -1.68 13.02 -12.62
C CYS A 139 -0.50 12.80 -13.59
N PRO A 140 0.78 12.80 -13.13
CA PRO A 140 1.94 12.54 -13.99
C PRO A 140 1.95 11.15 -14.64
N ILE A 141 1.34 10.15 -14.00
CA ILE A 141 1.34 8.76 -14.48
C ILE A 141 0.26 8.54 -15.53
N CYS A 142 -1.01 8.81 -15.20
CA CYS A 142 -2.15 8.48 -16.06
C CYS A 142 -2.81 9.69 -16.74
N ARG A 143 -2.36 10.91 -16.45
CA ARG A 143 -2.90 12.18 -16.99
C ARG A 143 -4.37 12.46 -16.63
N GLN A 144 -4.99 11.67 -15.75
CA GLN A 144 -6.33 11.95 -15.24
C GLN A 144 -6.35 13.26 -14.43
N PRO A 145 -7.46 14.02 -14.46
CA PRO A 145 -7.62 15.22 -13.65
C PRO A 145 -7.51 14.89 -12.16
N ILE A 146 -6.86 15.78 -11.40
CA ILE A 146 -6.77 15.66 -9.95
C ILE A 146 -8.04 16.25 -9.35
N GLU A 147 -8.84 15.40 -8.70
CA GLU A 147 -10.02 15.81 -7.94
C GLU A 147 -9.63 16.11 -6.49
N GLU A 148 -8.82 15.23 -5.89
CA GLU A 148 -8.39 15.32 -4.50
C GLU A 148 -6.96 14.76 -4.35
N LEU A 149 -6.26 15.23 -3.32
CA LEU A 149 -4.94 14.74 -2.92
C LEU A 149 -5.05 14.21 -1.49
N ILE A 150 -4.51 13.03 -1.24
CA ILE A 150 -4.39 12.46 0.10
C ILE A 150 -2.91 12.45 0.45
N GLU A 151 -2.55 13.18 1.50
CA GLU A 151 -1.22 13.17 2.11
C GLU A 151 -1.17 12.04 3.14
N ILE A 152 -0.14 11.20 3.03
CA ILE A 152 0.14 10.08 3.91
C ILE A 152 1.34 10.50 4.75
N LYS A 153 1.08 10.81 6.02
CA LYS A 153 2.14 11.15 6.98
C LYS A 153 2.61 9.89 7.66
N ILE A 154 3.91 9.66 7.64
CA ILE A 154 4.58 8.66 8.45
C ILE A 154 5.44 9.43 9.42
N ASP A 155 5.16 9.25 10.71
CA ASP A 155 6.01 9.81 11.77
C ASP A 155 7.31 9.00 11.80
N ASN A 156 8.32 9.50 11.07
CA ASN A 156 9.70 9.08 11.21
C ASN A 156 10.34 9.82 12.39
N ASP A 157 9.80 9.62 13.58
CA ASP A 157 10.53 9.96 14.80
C ASP A 157 11.60 8.88 15.00
N GLN A 158 12.84 9.32 14.84
CA GLN A 158 14.07 8.57 15.07
C GLN A 158 14.43 8.51 16.55
#